data_AF-A0A7X8U5R3-F1
#
_entry.id   AF-A0A7X8U5R3-F1
#
_cell.length_a   1.000
_cell.length_b   1.000
_cell.length_c   1.000
_cell.angle_alpha   90.00
_cell.angle_beta   90.00
_cell.angle_gamma   90.00
#
_symmetry.space_group_name_H-M   'P 1'
#
loop_
_entity.id
_entity.type
_entity.pdbx_description
1 polymer ?
#
loop_
_entity_poly.entity_id
_entity_poly.type
_entity_poly.pdbx_seq_one_letter_code
_entity_poly.pdbx_strand_id
1 'polypeptide(L)'
;MRTGTANLPLHGGKCPAWLFAHMKALSAAIIEVIIEDSGTDEVLKRLSDPYWFQALGCVVGFDWHSSGVTTTVCGALKEGLAELGPQAGLFIAGGKGRVARNTPREIQAWADKYPLSINAEELIYASKMSAKVDSAAVQDGY
;
A
#
# COMPACT_ATOMS: atom_id res chain seq x y z
N MET A 1 -24.67 -28.10 8.95
CA MET A 1 -23.38 -28.47 9.57
C MET A 1 -22.61 -27.18 9.82
N ARG A 2 -22.15 -26.90 11.04
CA ARG A 2 -21.31 -25.71 11.33
C ARG A 2 -19.85 -26.07 11.01
N THR A 3 -19.25 -25.44 10.00
CA THR A 3 -17.92 -25.79 9.47
C THR A 3 -16.75 -25.15 10.22
N GLY A 4 -17.03 -24.23 11.15
CA GLY A 4 -16.01 -23.58 11.98
C GLY A 4 -16.58 -22.38 12.74
N THR A 5 -15.72 -21.73 13.51
CA THR A 5 -16.00 -20.42 14.13
C THR A 5 -14.76 -19.54 13.95
N ALA A 6 -14.93 -18.38 13.32
CA ALA A 6 -13.88 -17.36 13.22
C ALA A 6 -14.09 -16.34 14.34
N ASN A 7 -13.05 -16.09 15.14
CA ASN A 7 -13.06 -14.99 16.09
C ASN A 7 -12.39 -13.79 15.42
N LEU A 8 -13.13 -12.70 15.26
CA LEU A 8 -12.65 -11.46 14.64
C LEU A 8 -12.64 -10.35 15.69
N PRO A 9 -11.67 -10.38 16.63
CA PRO A 9 -11.59 -9.35 17.64
C PRO A 9 -11.21 -8.02 16.99
N LEU A 10 -11.71 -6.92 17.57
CA LEU A 10 -11.27 -5.59 17.20
C LEU A 10 -9.85 -5.38 17.72
N HIS A 11 -8.90 -5.23 16.80
CA HIS A 11 -7.51 -4.90 17.13
C HIS A 11 -7.40 -3.39 17.33
N GLY A 12 -7.32 -2.96 18.59
CA GLY A 12 -7.03 -1.58 18.94
C GLY A 12 -5.54 -1.25 18.87
N GLY A 13 -5.20 0.02 18.63
CA GLY A 13 -3.83 0.52 18.74
C GLY A 13 -3.09 0.66 17.42
N LYS A 14 -1.76 0.70 17.51
CA LYS A 14 -0.83 0.87 16.37
C LYS A 14 0.04 -0.36 16.25
N CYS A 15 0.52 -0.64 15.03
CA CYS A 15 1.56 -1.63 14.84
C CYS A 15 2.76 -1.31 15.75
N PRO A 16 3.25 -2.27 16.56
CA PRO A 16 4.42 -2.07 17.40
C PRO A 16 5.64 -1.64 16.57
N ALA A 17 6.43 -0.69 17.07
CA ALA A 17 7.56 -0.14 16.34
C ALA A 17 8.60 -1.21 15.95
N TRP A 18 8.82 -2.21 16.82
CA TRP A 18 9.73 -3.32 16.53
C TRP A 18 9.25 -4.15 15.34
N LEU A 19 7.96 -4.50 15.30
CA LEU A 19 7.37 -5.27 14.19
C LEU A 19 7.43 -4.44 12.92
N PHE A 20 7.05 -3.16 12.99
CA PHE A 20 7.07 -2.28 11.84
C PHE A 20 8.48 -2.11 11.24
N ALA A 21 9.53 -2.09 12.05
CA ALA A 21 10.91 -2.08 11.56
C ALA A 21 11.23 -3.33 10.72
N HIS A 22 10.81 -4.52 11.16
CA HIS A 22 10.95 -5.76 10.39
C HIS A 22 10.07 -5.78 9.15
N MET A 23 8.83 -5.29 9.25
CA MET A 23 7.93 -5.17 8.10
C MET A 23 8.57 -4.34 6.99
N LYS A 24 9.14 -3.17 7.31
CA LYS A 24 9.83 -2.31 6.33
C LYS A 24 10.94 -3.04 5.59
N ALA A 25 11.82 -3.70 6.33
CA ALA A 25 12.96 -4.40 5.76
C ALA A 25 12.51 -5.56 4.86
N LEU A 26 11.57 -6.39 5.34
CA LEU A 26 11.10 -7.55 4.60
C LEU A 26 10.24 -7.14 3.39
N SER A 27 9.37 -6.14 3.54
CA SER A 27 8.61 -5.58 2.41
C SER A 27 9.53 -5.06 1.32
N ALA A 28 10.56 -4.30 1.68
CA ALA A 28 11.51 -3.76 0.70
C ALA A 28 12.24 -4.88 -0.04
N ALA A 29 12.78 -5.86 0.69
CA ALA A 29 13.50 -7.00 0.09
C ALA A 29 12.61 -7.83 -0.84
N ILE A 30 11.35 -8.09 -0.48
CA ILE A 30 10.40 -8.80 -1.34
C ILE A 30 10.15 -8.01 -2.62
N ILE A 31 9.88 -6.70 -2.52
CA ILE A 31 9.62 -5.88 -3.70
C ILE A 31 10.86 -5.75 -4.58
N GLU A 32 12.05 -5.61 -4.00
CA GLU A 32 13.32 -5.58 -4.73
C GLU A 32 13.50 -6.81 -5.60
N VAL A 33 13.30 -8.01 -5.05
CA VAL A 33 13.37 -9.27 -5.82
C VAL A 33 12.35 -9.31 -6.96
N ILE A 34 11.13 -8.79 -6.73
CA ILE A 34 10.09 -8.74 -7.78
C ILE A 34 10.51 -7.77 -8.90
N ILE A 35 11.09 -6.63 -8.55
CA ILE A 35 11.57 -5.65 -9.52
C ILE A 35 12.72 -6.24 -10.34
N GLU A 36 13.68 -6.92 -9.69
CA GLU A 36 14.81 -7.55 -10.37
C GLU A 36 14.38 -8.65 -11.34
N ASP A 37 13.40 -9.47 -10.97
CA ASP A 37 12.95 -10.61 -11.76
C ASP A 37 11.93 -10.23 -12.84
N SER A 38 11.00 -9.32 -12.54
CA SER A 38 9.80 -9.07 -13.35
C SER A 38 9.49 -7.59 -13.62
N GLY A 39 10.23 -6.67 -13.02
CA GLY A 39 10.04 -5.22 -13.20
C GLY A 39 8.93 -4.60 -12.34
N THR A 40 8.79 -3.28 -12.42
CA THR A 40 7.86 -2.49 -11.59
C THR A 40 6.38 -2.71 -11.94
N ASP A 41 6.07 -3.03 -13.20
CA ASP A 41 4.69 -3.34 -13.63
C ASP A 41 4.12 -4.55 -12.88
N GLU A 42 4.96 -5.56 -12.61
CA GLU A 42 4.55 -6.75 -11.87
C GLU A 42 4.27 -6.43 -10.40
N VAL A 43 5.03 -5.49 -9.81
CA VAL A 43 4.74 -4.98 -8.46
C VAL A 43 3.34 -4.37 -8.39
N LEU A 44 2.98 -3.52 -9.37
CA LEU A 44 1.66 -2.89 -9.42
C LEU A 44 0.54 -3.92 -9.59
N LYS A 45 0.72 -4.91 -10.47
CA LYS A 45 -0.25 -6.01 -10.65
C LYS A 45 -0.47 -6.79 -9.36
N ARG A 46 0.61 -7.20 -8.69
CA ARG A 46 0.55 -7.97 -7.43
C ARG A 46 -0.07 -7.18 -6.29
N LEU A 47 0.29 -5.89 -6.15
CA LEU A 47 -0.31 -5.03 -5.13
C LEU A 47 -1.80 -4.74 -5.39
N SER A 48 -2.25 -4.81 -6.65
CA SER A 48 -3.66 -4.67 -7.01
C SER A 48 -4.50 -5.93 -6.76
N ASP A 49 -3.87 -7.10 -6.64
CA ASP A 49 -4.56 -8.34 -6.31
C ASP A 49 -4.84 -8.40 -4.79
N PRO A 50 -6.12 -8.46 -4.37
CA PRO A 50 -6.46 -8.42 -2.95
C PRO A 50 -5.97 -9.65 -2.16
N TYR A 51 -5.89 -10.82 -2.80
CA TYR A 51 -5.40 -12.03 -2.15
C TYR A 51 -3.89 -11.98 -1.98
N TRP A 52 -3.18 -11.53 -3.01
CA TRP A 52 -1.73 -11.36 -2.94
C TRP A 52 -1.34 -10.29 -1.93
N PHE A 53 -2.03 -9.14 -1.91
CA PHE A 53 -1.79 -8.08 -0.93
C PHE A 53 -2.03 -8.56 0.50
N GLN A 54 -3.11 -9.30 0.73
CA GLN A 54 -3.41 -9.91 2.03
C GLN A 54 -2.33 -10.92 2.44
N ALA A 55 -1.87 -11.75 1.51
CA ALA A 55 -0.79 -12.71 1.74
C ALA A 55 0.53 -11.99 2.07
N LEU A 56 0.86 -10.90 1.35
CA LEU A 56 2.01 -10.06 1.67
C LEU A 56 1.93 -9.55 3.10
N GLY A 57 0.76 -9.05 3.54
CA GLY A 57 0.54 -8.61 4.92
C GLY A 57 0.86 -9.70 5.94
N CYS A 58 0.42 -10.93 5.69
CA CYS A 58 0.72 -12.08 6.54
C CYS A 58 2.22 -12.43 6.55
N VAL A 59 2.85 -12.44 5.38
CA VAL A 59 4.28 -12.75 5.21
C VAL A 59 5.17 -11.76 5.97
N VAL A 60 4.80 -10.48 5.98
CA VAL A 60 5.55 -9.45 6.73
C VAL A 60 5.23 -9.43 8.23
N GLY A 61 4.48 -10.41 8.72
CA GLY A 61 4.19 -10.60 10.15
C GLY A 61 2.99 -9.83 10.66
N PHE A 62 2.12 -9.33 9.78
CA PHE A 62 0.86 -8.68 10.17
C PHE A 62 -0.29 -9.69 10.19
N ASP A 63 -1.14 -9.62 11.22
CA ASP A 63 -2.21 -10.62 11.37
C ASP A 63 -3.27 -10.54 10.28
N TRP A 64 -3.68 -11.72 9.78
CA TRP A 64 -4.66 -11.86 8.71
C TRP A 64 -6.03 -11.23 9.03
N HIS A 65 -6.42 -11.20 10.31
CA HIS A 65 -7.70 -10.65 10.78
C HIS A 65 -7.63 -9.17 11.17
N SER A 66 -6.53 -8.49 10.86
CA SER A 66 -6.35 -7.08 11.25
C SER A 66 -6.93 -6.13 10.20
N SER A 67 -7.89 -5.29 10.61
CA SER A 67 -8.45 -4.22 9.78
C SER A 67 -7.42 -3.15 9.39
N GLY A 68 -6.24 -3.15 10.01
CA GLY A 68 -5.15 -2.22 9.72
C GLY A 68 -4.24 -2.62 8.57
N VAL A 69 -4.47 -3.76 7.90
CA VAL A 69 -3.53 -4.38 6.95
C VAL A 69 -3.13 -3.42 5.83
N THR A 70 -4.10 -2.88 5.08
CA THR A 70 -3.83 -1.94 3.97
C THR A 70 -3.01 -0.74 4.44
N THR A 71 -3.38 -0.14 5.56
CA THR A 71 -2.69 1.06 6.05
C THR A 71 -1.28 0.78 6.55
N THR A 72 -1.05 -0.38 7.17
CA THR A 72 0.23 -0.71 7.82
C THR A 72 1.21 -1.26 6.80
N VAL A 73 0.76 -2.15 5.90
CA VAL A 73 1.59 -2.70 4.82
C VAL A 73 1.98 -1.62 3.82
N CYS A 74 1.06 -0.75 3.40
CA CYS A 74 1.42 0.39 2.53
C CYS A 74 2.38 1.36 3.23
N GLY A 75 2.24 1.57 4.54
CA GLY A 75 3.20 2.35 5.33
C GLY A 75 4.58 1.72 5.35
N ALA A 76 4.65 0.40 5.56
CA ALA A 76 5.91 -0.36 5.56
C ALA A 76 6.59 -0.32 4.18
N LEU A 77 5.82 -0.50 3.10
CA LEU A 77 6.30 -0.36 1.72
C LEU A 77 6.83 1.06 1.46
N LYS A 78 6.06 2.10 1.81
CA LYS A 78 6.45 3.50 1.60
C LYS A 78 7.77 3.85 2.29
N GLU A 79 7.92 3.47 3.55
CA GLU A 79 9.14 3.77 4.30
C GLU A 79 10.30 2.84 3.93
N GLY A 80 10.04 1.56 3.66
CA GLY A 80 11.07 0.59 3.29
C GLY A 80 11.67 0.84 1.90
N LEU A 81 10.87 1.34 0.96
CA LEU A 81 11.28 1.61 -0.42
C LEU A 81 11.64 3.08 -0.66
N ALA A 82 11.77 3.90 0.37
CA ALA A 82 11.97 5.35 0.22
C ALA A 82 13.21 5.71 -0.62
N GLU A 83 14.26 4.88 -0.55
CA GLU A 83 15.50 5.06 -1.32
C GLU A 83 15.52 4.23 -2.62
N LEU A 84 15.18 2.94 -2.55
CA LEU A 84 15.22 2.00 -3.68
C LEU A 84 14.12 2.29 -4.72
N GLY A 85 12.89 2.56 -4.26
CA GLY A 85 11.72 2.72 -5.11
C GLY A 85 11.94 3.77 -6.21
N PRO A 86 12.30 5.01 -5.87
CA PRO A 86 12.57 6.05 -6.87
C PRO A 86 13.67 5.71 -7.87
N GLN A 87 14.69 4.94 -7.46
CA GLN A 87 15.76 4.48 -8.36
C GLN A 87 15.24 3.45 -9.37
N ALA A 88 14.27 2.63 -8.95
CA ALA A 88 13.57 1.67 -9.80
C ALA A 88 12.39 2.26 -10.59
N GLY A 89 12.05 3.55 -10.40
CA GLY A 89 10.88 4.18 -11.00
C GLY A 89 9.54 3.83 -10.32
N LEU A 90 9.58 3.32 -9.09
CA LEU A 90 8.41 3.01 -8.26
C LEU A 90 8.22 4.09 -7.19
N PHE A 91 7.06 4.74 -7.18
CA PHE A 91 6.74 5.83 -6.26
C PHE A 91 5.52 5.50 -5.41
N ILE A 92 5.60 5.78 -4.11
CA ILE A 92 4.50 5.53 -3.17
C ILE A 92 4.07 6.88 -2.56
N ALA A 93 2.77 7.16 -2.62
CA ALA A 93 2.17 8.36 -2.08
C ALA A 93 0.98 8.01 -1.15
N GLY A 94 0.71 8.90 -0.20
CA GLY A 94 -0.39 8.78 0.75
C GLY A 94 -0.01 8.13 2.08
N GLY A 95 -1.02 7.64 2.79
CA GLY A 95 -0.89 7.11 4.15
C GLY A 95 -2.22 7.08 4.88
N LYS A 96 -2.20 6.99 6.22
CA LYS A 96 -3.41 6.88 7.04
C LYS A 96 -3.89 8.24 7.56
N GLY A 97 -5.21 8.42 7.67
CA GLY A 97 -5.84 9.54 8.36
C GLY A 97 -5.45 10.90 7.76
N ARG A 98 -4.84 11.78 8.55
CA ARG A 98 -4.42 13.11 8.07
C ARG A 98 -3.39 13.04 6.94
N VAL A 99 -2.53 12.02 6.93
CA VAL A 99 -1.51 11.85 5.89
C VAL A 99 -2.15 11.52 4.54
N ALA A 100 -3.27 10.77 4.52
CA ALA A 100 -4.01 10.46 3.29
C ALA A 100 -4.44 11.71 2.52
N ARG A 101 -4.79 12.79 3.24
CA ARG A 101 -5.18 14.07 2.63
C ARG A 101 -4.04 14.78 1.91
N ASN A 102 -2.79 14.39 2.17
CA ASN A 102 -1.61 14.96 1.55
C ASN A 102 -1.21 14.25 0.25
N THR A 103 -1.86 13.13 -0.12
CA THR A 103 -1.55 12.34 -1.32
C THR A 103 -1.41 13.20 -2.59
N PRO A 104 -2.30 14.18 -2.88
CA PRO A 104 -2.15 15.03 -4.06
C PRO A 104 -0.85 15.83 -4.09
N ARG A 105 -0.40 16.32 -2.93
CA ARG A 105 0.85 17.09 -2.82
C ARG A 105 2.07 16.18 -2.97
N GLU A 106 2.00 14.96 -2.47
CA GLU A 106 3.09 13.98 -2.64
C GLU A 106 3.22 13.55 -4.10
N ILE A 107 2.11 13.33 -4.81
CA ILE A 107 2.12 13.05 -6.25
C ILE A 107 2.78 14.21 -7.01
N GLN A 108 2.38 15.45 -6.73
CA GLN A 108 3.00 16.62 -7.35
C GLN A 108 4.51 16.69 -7.05
N ALA A 109 4.90 16.48 -5.80
CA ALA A 109 6.31 16.50 -5.42
C ALA A 109 7.14 15.42 -6.13
N TRP A 110 6.57 14.24 -6.38
CA TRP A 110 7.22 13.22 -7.21
C TRP A 110 7.35 13.65 -8.67
N ALA A 111 6.31 14.24 -9.24
CA ALA A 111 6.31 14.74 -10.61
C ALA A 111 7.28 15.90 -10.84
N ASP A 112 7.45 16.77 -9.83
CA ASP A 112 8.41 17.88 -9.88
C ASP A 112 9.86 17.37 -9.84
N LYS A 113 10.10 16.21 -9.23
CA LYS A 113 11.44 15.63 -9.04
C LYS A 113 11.84 14.65 -10.14
N TYR A 114 10.87 13.94 -10.72
CA TYR A 114 11.13 12.86 -11.69
C TYR A 114 10.23 12.98 -12.92
N PRO A 115 10.75 12.64 -14.11
CA PRO A 115 9.93 12.60 -15.32
C PRO A 115 8.97 11.41 -15.27
N LEU A 116 7.71 11.66 -14.94
CA LEU A 116 6.66 10.64 -14.94
C LEU A 116 6.10 10.45 -16.35
N SER A 117 5.77 9.21 -16.71
CA SER A 117 5.11 8.88 -17.98
C SER A 117 3.64 9.29 -18.04
N ILE A 118 3.03 9.54 -16.87
CA ILE A 118 1.62 9.92 -16.71
C ILE A 118 1.56 11.32 -16.13
N ASN A 119 0.59 12.12 -16.59
CA ASN A 119 0.35 13.45 -16.07
C ASN A 119 -0.02 13.40 -14.56
N ALA A 120 0.66 14.20 -13.75
CA ALA A 120 0.42 14.30 -12.31
C ALA A 120 -1.04 14.67 -11.98
N GLU A 121 -1.69 15.51 -12.79
CA GLU A 121 -3.08 15.90 -12.57
C GLU A 121 -4.05 14.72 -12.72
N GLU A 122 -3.78 13.80 -13.65
CA GLU A 122 -4.58 12.59 -13.84
C GLU A 122 -4.45 11.65 -12.64
N LEU A 123 -3.23 11.48 -12.11
CA LEU A 123 -2.97 10.69 -10.90
C LEU A 123 -3.63 11.32 -9.66
N ILE A 124 -3.59 12.65 -9.54
CA ILE A 124 -4.25 13.39 -8.46
C ILE A 124 -5.77 13.23 -8.55
N TYR A 125 -6.33 13.31 -9.75
CA TYR A 125 -7.76 13.10 -9.99
C TYR A 125 -8.16 11.67 -9.60
N ALA A 126 -7.45 10.66 -10.10
CA ALA A 126 -7.69 9.26 -9.77
C ALA A 126 -7.65 9.03 -8.24
N SER A 127 -6.63 9.55 -7.56
CA SER A 127 -6.51 9.46 -6.10
C SER A 127 -7.73 10.04 -5.36
N LYS A 128 -8.20 11.23 -5.77
CA LYS A 128 -9.38 11.87 -5.18
C LYS A 128 -10.65 11.09 -5.45
N MET A 129 -10.81 10.56 -6.67
CA MET A 129 -11.98 9.78 -7.05
C MET A 129 -12.05 8.45 -6.32
N SER A 130 -10.94 7.72 -6.19
CA SER A 130 -10.88 6.49 -5.39
C SER A 130 -11.26 6.74 -3.93
N ALA A 131 -10.73 7.81 -3.32
CA ALA A 131 -11.11 8.19 -1.95
C ALA A 131 -12.59 8.57 -1.83
N LYS A 132 -13.17 9.20 -2.88
CA LYS A 132 -14.58 9.58 -2.89
C LYS A 132 -15.49 8.35 -2.98
N VAL A 133 -15.18 7.41 -3.88
CA VAL A 133 -15.91 6.14 -4.05
C VAL A 133 -15.94 5.37 -2.73
N ASP A 134 -14.77 5.21 -2.08
CA ASP A 134 -14.65 4.53 -0.77
C ASP A 134 -15.49 5.25 0.32
N SER A 135 -15.35 6.57 0.44
CA SER A 135 -16.07 7.34 1.46
C SER A 135 -17.60 7.39 1.26
N ALA A 136 -18.06 7.25 0.02
CA ALA A 136 -19.48 7.25 -0.34
C ALA A 136 -20.07 5.84 -0.33
N ALA A 137 -19.27 4.80 -0.07
CA ALA A 137 -19.67 3.39 -0.10
C ALA A 137 -20.41 3.02 -1.39
N VAL A 138 -19.95 3.55 -2.52
CA VAL A 138 -20.58 3.28 -3.81
C VAL A 138 -20.37 1.81 -4.16
N GLN A 139 -21.45 1.05 -4.22
CA GLN A 139 -21.47 -0.32 -4.74
C GLN A 139 -21.94 -0.25 -6.19
N ASP A 140 -21.02 -0.22 -7.14
CA ASP A 140 -21.30 -0.14 -8.58
C ASP A 140 -21.30 -1.50 -9.28
N GLY A 141 -21.11 -2.60 -8.52
CA GLY A 141 -21.18 -3.97 -9.03
C GLY A 141 -19.96 -4.38 -9.86
N TYR A 142 -18.87 -3.63 -9.76
CA TYR A 142 -17.54 -4.05 -10.21
C TYR A 142 -16.88 -5.04 -9.23
#